data_AF-S8BEB5-F1
#
_entry.id   AF-S8BEB5-F1
#
_cell.length_a   1.000
_cell.length_b   1.000
_cell.length_c   1.000
_cell.angle_alpha   90.00
_cell.angle_beta   90.00
_cell.angle_gamma   90.00
#
_symmetry.space_group_name_H-M   'P 1'
#
loop_
_entity.id
_entity.type
_entity.pdbx_description
1 polymer ?
#
loop_
_entity_poly.entity_id
_entity_poly.type
_entity_poly.pdbx_seq_one_letter_code
_entity_poly.pdbx_strand_id
1 'polypeptide(L)'
;MLYEVLPMAVAVDLLIAVTVVPTPENEPATIEVANLSEKFPAKTFTVPDEGHVEIDNDDHHWTNYFKCGFRGAMELLRGEGWNGKSASLKVLAHGTIPTGSGLSSSAAFTCASALAVLIANGRKQIEKSELVNLAVVSERFVGVNSGGMDQTASVFGDKDSALYVSFVPELKAKQFSFPKSNPPLSFLIAQTYVTADKKTTAPIHYNLRVVETTLAAQVLAKKLNLGLLPNDNGPLGSSLSGLQKTYFTKQGGEVPGVVNQLETMVDVVKATLDKEEGYTKEEIADILETTPDALTEKYMTRFPVRAERFQLRGRALHVFGESLRVNKFAELMMNAPENASLSYLEAMGKLMIESQDSCRDFFDCSCPELDLLCDIAKKAGSVGSRLTGAGWGGCTVHLIPEDKVPQVEAALKEQYYKPKFPQVLESEDAWREAVVISKPGQATKKDVEDFFVKHGHGSIQEIKLMNGFGFIEYSSPADARDIVPNFARKSGVDVVFSEVSRNRDGSGIVEFETADDLRIAINKLDNYDFKGGRVSCTSDVGL
;
A
#
# COMPACT_ATOMS: atom_id res chain seq x y z
N MET A 1 12.56 -3.57 10.50
CA MET A 1 12.54 -4.68 11.47
C MET A 1 12.72 -5.99 10.71
N LEU A 2 13.41 -6.97 11.30
CA LEU A 2 13.59 -8.31 10.72
C LEU A 2 12.65 -9.36 11.34
N TYR A 3 11.77 -8.93 12.25
CA TYR A 3 10.76 -9.79 12.86
C TYR A 3 9.56 -10.02 11.94
N GLU A 4 8.86 -11.11 12.22
CA GLU A 4 7.63 -11.48 11.54
C GLU A 4 6.50 -10.49 11.83
N VAL A 5 5.60 -10.38 10.85
CA VAL A 5 4.40 -9.52 10.90
C VAL A 5 3.18 -10.32 10.44
N LEU A 6 1.99 -9.82 10.77
CA LEU A 6 0.71 -10.47 10.46
C LEU A 6 -0.26 -9.53 9.72
N PRO A 7 0.08 -9.04 8.51
CA PRO A 7 -0.84 -8.24 7.70
C PRO A 7 -1.98 -9.10 7.11
N MET A 8 -2.99 -8.45 6.55
CA MET A 8 -3.94 -9.06 5.63
C MET A 8 -4.21 -8.12 4.47
N ALA A 9 -4.54 -8.68 3.30
CA ALA A 9 -5.12 -7.87 2.23
C ALA A 9 -6.53 -7.44 2.63
N VAL A 10 -6.90 -6.21 2.25
CA VAL A 10 -8.20 -5.62 2.53
C VAL A 10 -9.06 -5.65 1.26
N ALA A 11 -10.37 -5.46 1.41
CA ALA A 11 -11.33 -5.51 0.30
C ALA A 11 -11.22 -4.33 -0.68
N VAL A 12 -10.49 -3.26 -0.32
CA VAL A 12 -10.17 -2.16 -1.23
C VAL A 12 -8.95 -2.50 -2.05
N ASP A 13 -8.97 -2.10 -3.31
CA ASP A 13 -8.03 -2.53 -4.33
C ASP A 13 -7.53 -1.39 -5.21
N LEU A 14 -6.54 -1.73 -6.02
CA LEU A 14 -6.01 -0.89 -7.06
C LEU A 14 -5.94 -1.68 -8.36
N LEU A 15 -6.57 -1.15 -9.39
CA LEU A 15 -6.61 -1.72 -10.72
C LEU A 15 -5.81 -0.82 -11.66
N ILE A 16 -5.04 -1.45 -12.54
CA ILE A 16 -4.44 -0.75 -13.68
C ILE A 16 -4.85 -1.45 -14.98
N ALA A 17 -5.44 -0.68 -15.90
CA ALA A 17 -5.67 -1.11 -17.26
C ALA A 17 -4.47 -0.67 -18.11
N VAL A 18 -3.91 -1.58 -18.90
CA VAL A 18 -2.70 -1.30 -19.69
C VAL A 18 -2.91 -1.74 -21.13
N THR A 19 -2.63 -0.83 -22.06
CA THR A 19 -2.54 -1.14 -23.49
C THR A 19 -1.09 -1.00 -23.93
N VAL A 20 -0.56 -2.05 -24.57
CA VAL A 20 0.72 -2.00 -25.25
C VAL A 20 0.53 -1.31 -26.59
N VAL A 21 1.28 -0.24 -26.82
CA VAL A 21 1.26 0.52 -28.07
C VAL A 21 2.52 0.15 -28.87
N PRO A 22 2.41 -0.06 -30.20
CA PRO A 22 3.58 -0.26 -31.04
C PRO A 22 4.57 0.90 -30.87
N THR A 23 5.78 0.60 -30.42
CA THR A 23 6.88 1.57 -30.36
C THR A 23 7.49 1.69 -31.76
N PRO A 24 7.51 2.88 -32.39
CA PRO A 24 8.19 3.05 -33.66
C PRO A 24 9.68 2.69 -33.54
N GLU A 25 10.25 2.03 -34.56
CA GLU A 25 11.65 1.56 -34.51
C GLU A 25 12.64 2.69 -34.17
N ASN A 26 12.38 3.91 -34.66
CA ASN A 26 13.26 5.08 -34.53
C ASN A 26 12.90 6.03 -33.38
N GLU A 27 11.89 5.73 -32.57
CA GLU A 27 11.44 6.63 -31.48
C GLU A 27 11.51 5.93 -30.12
N PRO A 28 11.96 6.60 -29.04
CA PRO A 28 11.99 6.00 -27.71
C PRO A 28 10.59 5.57 -27.29
N ALA A 29 10.51 4.52 -26.47
CA ALA A 29 9.23 4.07 -25.96
C ALA A 29 8.59 5.18 -25.13
N THR A 30 7.26 5.32 -25.22
CA THR A 30 6.53 6.36 -24.49
C THR A 30 5.54 5.73 -23.53
N ILE A 31 5.50 6.25 -22.31
CA ILE A 31 4.61 5.80 -21.24
C ILE A 31 3.66 6.94 -20.88
N GLU A 32 2.37 6.70 -21.04
CA GLU A 32 1.30 7.58 -20.60
C GLU A 32 0.60 6.96 -19.39
N VAL A 33 0.57 7.67 -18.26
CA VAL A 33 -0.05 7.20 -17.02
C VAL A 33 -1.14 8.18 -16.60
N ALA A 34 -2.39 7.72 -16.62
CA ALA A 34 -3.58 8.46 -16.24
C ALA A 34 -4.28 7.80 -15.04
N ASN A 35 -5.16 8.56 -14.37
CA ASN A 35 -5.99 8.07 -13.27
C ASN A 35 -7.46 8.41 -13.53
N LEU A 36 -8.40 7.59 -13.04
CA LEU A 36 -9.83 7.95 -13.06
C LEU A 36 -10.16 9.13 -12.15
N SER A 37 -9.43 9.27 -11.03
CA SER A 37 -9.61 10.40 -10.14
C SER A 37 -8.91 11.64 -10.68
N GLU A 38 -9.64 12.75 -10.79
CA GLU A 38 -9.09 14.05 -11.19
C GLU A 38 -8.04 14.59 -10.20
N LYS A 39 -7.99 14.05 -8.97
CA LYS A 39 -6.96 14.34 -7.96
C LYS A 39 -5.55 13.96 -8.43
N PHE A 40 -5.44 13.04 -9.39
CA PHE A 40 -4.18 12.47 -9.88
C PHE A 40 -4.01 12.77 -11.37
N PRO A 41 -3.42 13.93 -11.73
CA PRO A 41 -3.30 14.34 -13.13
C PRO A 41 -2.43 13.37 -13.93
N ALA A 42 -2.80 13.18 -15.20
CA ALA A 42 -2.06 12.33 -16.11
C ALA A 42 -0.66 12.90 -16.41
N LYS A 43 0.33 12.01 -16.56
CA LYS A 43 1.68 12.37 -17.01
C LYS A 43 2.15 11.41 -18.09
N THR A 44 2.95 11.94 -19.01
CA THR A 44 3.63 11.17 -20.05
C THR A 44 5.14 11.33 -19.89
N PHE A 45 5.89 10.25 -20.07
CA PHE A 45 7.35 10.27 -20.07
C PHE A 45 7.92 9.31 -21.11
N THR A 46 9.12 9.59 -21.60
CA THR A 46 9.86 8.74 -22.53
C THR A 46 10.78 7.79 -21.78
N VAL A 47 10.97 6.60 -22.33
CA VAL A 47 11.90 5.59 -21.84
C VAL A 47 13.18 5.71 -22.65
N PRO A 48 14.33 5.95 -22.02
CA PRO A 48 15.59 6.02 -22.76
C PRO A 48 15.98 4.62 -23.25
N ASP A 49 16.53 4.55 -24.46
CA ASP A 49 17.01 3.29 -25.05
C ASP A 49 18.11 2.66 -24.19
N GLU A 50 18.98 3.50 -23.61
CA GLU A 50 20.03 3.14 -22.66
C GLU A 50 19.83 3.84 -21.31
N GLY A 51 20.16 3.18 -20.20
CA GLY A 51 20.01 3.75 -18.85
C GLY A 51 18.59 3.59 -18.27
N HIS A 52 18.23 4.42 -17.29
CA HIS A 52 17.01 4.25 -16.50
C HIS A 52 16.11 5.48 -16.59
N VAL A 53 14.81 5.27 -16.36
CA VAL A 53 13.88 6.39 -16.16
C VAL A 53 14.24 7.09 -14.84
N GLU A 54 14.50 8.39 -14.94
CA GLU A 54 14.80 9.24 -13.79
C GLU A 54 13.57 9.42 -12.88
N ILE A 55 13.81 9.33 -11.58
CA ILE A 55 12.80 9.49 -10.53
C ILE A 55 13.25 10.69 -9.70
N ASP A 56 12.57 11.81 -9.94
CA ASP A 56 12.83 13.05 -9.22
C ASP A 56 12.22 12.94 -7.81
N ASN A 57 13.10 12.93 -6.81
CA ASN A 57 12.72 12.87 -5.40
C ASN A 57 12.31 14.23 -4.84
N ASP A 58 12.51 15.32 -5.57
CA ASP A 58 12.11 16.68 -5.20
C ASP A 58 10.75 17.07 -5.83
N ASP A 59 10.40 16.53 -7.02
CA ASP A 59 9.04 16.59 -7.60
C ASP A 59 8.18 15.39 -7.17
N HIS A 60 7.49 15.51 -6.04
CA HIS A 60 6.61 14.46 -5.54
C HIS A 60 5.29 14.36 -6.31
N HIS A 61 5.26 13.41 -7.25
CA HIS A 61 4.05 13.10 -8.01
C HIS A 61 3.70 11.61 -7.96
N TRP A 62 2.41 11.30 -8.02
CA TRP A 62 1.90 9.93 -7.87
C TRP A 62 2.46 8.94 -8.91
N THR A 63 2.75 9.40 -10.14
CA THR A 63 3.34 8.53 -11.18
C THR A 63 4.81 8.14 -10.89
N ASN A 64 5.48 8.70 -9.87
CA ASN A 64 6.79 8.20 -9.46
C ASN A 64 6.73 6.75 -8.95
N TYR A 65 5.63 6.34 -8.32
CA TYR A 65 5.43 4.94 -7.93
C TYR A 65 5.30 4.00 -9.14
N PHE A 66 4.68 4.48 -10.24
CA PHE A 66 4.69 3.75 -11.50
C PHE A 66 6.11 3.63 -12.06
N LYS A 67 6.86 4.76 -12.10
CA LYS A 67 8.26 4.78 -12.55
C LYS A 67 9.15 3.85 -11.74
N CYS A 68 8.95 3.75 -10.42
CA CYS A 68 9.61 2.77 -9.56
C CYS A 68 9.40 1.34 -10.07
N GLY A 69 8.14 0.91 -10.19
CA GLY A 69 7.81 -0.43 -10.66
C GLY A 69 8.32 -0.70 -12.07
N PHE A 70 8.24 0.31 -12.95
CA PHE A 70 8.81 0.26 -14.30
C PHE A 70 10.32 0.04 -14.27
N ARG A 71 11.05 0.89 -13.55
CA ARG A 71 12.51 0.83 -13.47
C ARG A 71 12.98 -0.51 -12.93
N GLY A 72 12.39 -0.99 -11.83
CA GLY A 72 12.73 -2.30 -11.28
C GLY A 72 12.49 -3.42 -12.28
N ALA A 73 11.31 -3.46 -12.91
CA ALA A 73 10.99 -4.48 -13.92
C ALA A 73 12.01 -4.50 -15.08
N MET A 74 12.40 -3.33 -15.59
CA MET A 74 13.39 -3.22 -16.66
C MET A 74 14.80 -3.65 -16.21
N GLU A 75 15.20 -3.31 -14.98
CA GLU A 75 16.46 -3.77 -14.39
C GLU A 75 16.50 -5.30 -14.27
N LEU A 76 15.40 -5.91 -13.83
CA LEU A 76 15.27 -7.37 -13.75
C LEU A 76 15.40 -8.03 -15.12
N LEU A 77 14.64 -7.57 -16.12
CA LEU A 77 14.69 -8.11 -17.49
C LEU A 77 16.10 -8.01 -18.08
N ARG A 78 16.74 -6.84 -17.96
CA ARG A 78 18.10 -6.63 -18.47
C ARG A 78 19.13 -7.48 -17.72
N GLY A 79 18.97 -7.67 -16.42
CA GLY A 79 19.78 -8.59 -15.62
C GLY A 79 19.68 -10.05 -16.08
N GLU A 80 18.55 -10.44 -16.67
CA GLU A 80 18.32 -11.75 -17.30
C GLU A 80 18.78 -11.82 -18.76
N GLY A 81 19.43 -10.76 -19.28
CA GLY A 81 19.97 -10.71 -20.64
C GLY A 81 18.98 -10.23 -21.71
N TRP A 82 17.83 -9.68 -21.32
CA TRP A 82 16.91 -9.04 -22.26
C TRP A 82 17.52 -7.71 -22.76
N ASN A 83 17.70 -7.62 -24.09
CA ASN A 83 18.28 -6.46 -24.77
C ASN A 83 17.28 -5.79 -25.73
N GLY A 84 15.98 -6.01 -25.51
CA GLY A 84 14.93 -5.43 -26.34
C GLY A 84 14.75 -3.94 -26.09
N LYS A 85 14.02 -3.29 -27.00
CA LYS A 85 13.46 -1.95 -26.75
C LYS A 85 12.22 -2.08 -25.88
N SER A 86 12.03 -1.17 -24.93
CA SER A 86 10.83 -1.19 -24.10
C SER A 86 9.56 -1.03 -24.95
N ALA A 87 8.50 -1.71 -24.56
CA ALA A 87 7.16 -1.44 -25.06
C ALA A 87 6.70 -0.03 -24.64
N SER A 88 5.98 0.66 -25.53
CA SER A 88 5.23 1.86 -25.19
C SER A 88 3.92 1.47 -24.52
N LEU A 89 3.52 2.20 -23.47
CA LEU A 89 2.37 1.83 -22.65
C LEU A 89 1.41 3.00 -22.49
N LYS A 90 0.13 2.69 -22.52
CA LYS A 90 -0.92 3.56 -21.98
C LYS A 90 -1.52 2.88 -20.77
N VAL A 91 -1.50 3.58 -19.65
CA VAL A 91 -1.86 3.05 -18.34
C VAL A 91 -2.95 3.92 -17.76
N LEU A 92 -4.03 3.28 -17.32
CA LEU A 92 -5.04 3.91 -16.49
C LEU A 92 -5.08 3.24 -15.14
N ALA A 93 -4.92 4.02 -14.07
CA ALA A 93 -5.11 3.57 -12.71
C ALA A 93 -6.49 3.95 -12.15
N HIS A 94 -7.06 3.05 -11.37
CA HIS A 94 -8.18 3.32 -10.47
C HIS A 94 -7.91 2.62 -9.15
N GLY A 95 -8.18 3.29 -8.03
CA GLY A 95 -8.00 2.69 -6.71
C GLY A 95 -9.07 3.14 -5.75
N THR A 96 -9.56 2.19 -4.97
CA THR A 96 -10.48 2.41 -3.85
C THR A 96 -9.73 2.44 -2.52
N ILE A 97 -8.43 2.11 -2.52
CA ILE A 97 -7.57 2.23 -1.34
C ILE A 97 -7.44 3.71 -0.97
N PRO A 98 -7.88 4.13 0.23
CA PRO A 98 -7.82 5.52 0.60
C PRO A 98 -6.38 6.06 0.65
N THR A 99 -6.16 7.24 0.10
CA THR A 99 -4.80 7.81 -0.04
C THR A 99 -4.25 8.31 1.30
N GLY A 100 -2.98 8.06 1.59
CA GLY A 100 -2.34 8.54 2.82
C GLY A 100 -2.80 7.81 4.10
N SER A 101 -3.66 6.81 3.96
CA SER A 101 -4.33 6.08 5.05
C SER A 101 -3.43 5.07 5.77
N GLY A 102 -2.24 4.78 5.24
CA GLY A 102 -1.40 3.70 5.76
C GLY A 102 -1.86 2.30 5.32
N LEU A 103 -2.80 2.19 4.38
CA LEU A 103 -3.24 0.94 3.75
C LEU A 103 -2.47 0.59 2.47
N SER A 104 -1.21 1.03 2.38
CA SER A 104 -0.27 0.51 1.38
C SER A 104 -0.64 0.75 -0.09
N SER A 105 -1.37 1.82 -0.42
CA SER A 105 -1.72 2.16 -1.82
C SER A 105 -0.49 2.35 -2.73
N SER A 106 0.62 2.85 -2.19
CA SER A 106 1.89 2.98 -2.91
C SER A 106 2.50 1.63 -3.29
N ALA A 107 2.49 0.68 -2.35
CA ALA A 107 2.99 -0.68 -2.57
C ALA A 107 2.11 -1.43 -3.56
N ALA A 108 0.77 -1.33 -3.44
CA ALA A 108 -0.16 -1.91 -4.41
C ALA A 108 0.11 -1.37 -5.82
N PHE A 109 0.30 -0.05 -5.96
CA PHE A 109 0.59 0.55 -7.27
C PHE A 109 1.95 0.16 -7.81
N THR A 110 2.97 0.07 -6.97
CA THR A 110 4.32 -0.36 -7.38
C THR A 110 4.31 -1.82 -7.82
N CYS A 111 3.65 -2.71 -7.09
CA CYS A 111 3.49 -4.13 -7.45
C CYS A 111 2.74 -4.29 -8.78
N ALA A 112 1.59 -3.62 -8.93
CA ALA A 112 0.80 -3.68 -10.16
C ALA A 112 1.60 -3.15 -11.35
N SER A 113 2.29 -2.01 -11.19
CA SER A 113 3.11 -1.39 -12.23
C SER A 113 4.25 -2.32 -12.68
N ALA A 114 4.98 -2.91 -11.72
CA ALA A 114 6.05 -3.84 -12.02
C ALA A 114 5.53 -5.07 -12.79
N LEU A 115 4.41 -5.65 -12.34
CA LEU A 115 3.78 -6.78 -13.03
C LEU A 115 3.39 -6.42 -14.47
N ALA A 116 2.71 -5.29 -14.67
CA ALA A 116 2.27 -4.87 -15.99
C ALA A 116 3.44 -4.63 -16.95
N VAL A 117 4.52 -4.02 -16.46
CA VAL A 117 5.72 -3.75 -17.28
C VAL A 117 6.44 -5.04 -17.66
N LEU A 118 6.57 -6.00 -16.74
CA LEU A 118 7.14 -7.31 -17.04
C LEU A 118 6.33 -8.04 -18.13
N ILE A 119 5.00 -8.09 -17.99
CA ILE A 119 4.11 -8.74 -18.95
C ILE A 119 4.18 -8.05 -20.32
N ALA A 120 4.10 -6.72 -20.34
CA ALA A 120 4.11 -5.94 -21.57
C ALA A 120 5.41 -6.09 -22.39
N ASN A 121 6.52 -6.40 -21.72
CA ASN A 121 7.81 -6.66 -22.35
C ASN A 121 8.10 -8.16 -22.58
N GLY A 122 7.07 -9.01 -22.49
CA GLY A 122 7.11 -10.41 -22.90
C GLY A 122 7.38 -11.43 -21.79
N ARG A 123 7.53 -11.01 -20.53
CA ARG A 123 7.71 -11.93 -19.40
C ARG A 123 6.35 -12.43 -18.90
N LYS A 124 6.00 -13.66 -19.31
CA LYS A 124 4.67 -14.25 -19.03
C LYS A 124 4.56 -14.96 -17.69
N GLN A 125 5.68 -15.41 -17.11
CA GLN A 125 5.74 -16.13 -15.84
C GLN A 125 6.60 -15.34 -14.84
N ILE A 126 6.02 -15.06 -13.68
CA ILE A 126 6.62 -14.23 -12.64
C ILE A 126 6.25 -14.89 -11.31
N GLU A 127 7.27 -15.27 -10.54
CA GLU A 127 7.06 -15.85 -9.21
C GLU A 127 6.61 -14.76 -8.24
N LYS A 128 5.69 -15.09 -7.33
CA LYS A 128 5.16 -14.12 -6.35
C LYS A 128 6.27 -13.50 -5.50
N SER A 129 7.19 -14.32 -5.01
CA SER A 129 8.33 -13.85 -4.21
C SER A 129 9.27 -12.94 -4.99
N GLU A 130 9.45 -13.20 -6.28
CA GLU A 130 10.25 -12.35 -7.16
C GLU A 130 9.59 -10.98 -7.35
N LEU A 131 8.28 -10.96 -7.64
CA LEU A 131 7.52 -9.71 -7.77
C LEU A 131 7.56 -8.88 -6.49
N VAL A 132 7.46 -9.52 -5.32
CA VAL A 132 7.57 -8.83 -4.03
C VAL A 132 8.97 -8.24 -3.87
N ASN A 133 10.03 -9.04 -4.04
CA ASN A 133 11.40 -8.56 -3.88
C ASN A 133 11.71 -7.39 -4.83
N LEU A 134 11.25 -7.50 -6.08
CA LEU A 134 11.32 -6.45 -7.08
C LEU A 134 10.64 -5.17 -6.60
N ALA A 135 9.38 -5.27 -6.17
CA ALA A 135 8.60 -4.11 -5.74
C ALA A 135 9.19 -3.45 -4.49
N VAL A 136 9.69 -4.23 -3.53
CA VAL A 136 10.35 -3.73 -2.31
C VAL A 136 11.58 -2.91 -2.63
N VAL A 137 12.42 -3.39 -3.55
CA VAL A 137 13.61 -2.64 -3.97
C VAL A 137 13.20 -1.42 -4.78
N SER A 138 12.22 -1.57 -5.66
CA SER A 138 11.73 -0.51 -6.55
C SER A 138 11.17 0.69 -5.80
N GLU A 139 10.36 0.47 -4.76
CA GLU A 139 9.74 1.55 -3.99
C GLU A 139 10.76 2.41 -3.25
N ARG A 140 11.99 1.91 -3.04
CA ARG A 140 13.08 2.72 -2.46
C ARG A 140 13.55 3.83 -3.38
N PHE A 141 13.30 3.74 -4.69
CA PHE A 141 13.71 4.78 -5.62
C PHE A 141 12.95 6.11 -5.42
N VAL A 142 11.76 6.10 -4.80
CA VAL A 142 11.06 7.33 -4.37
C VAL A 142 11.55 7.88 -3.02
N GLY A 143 12.65 7.35 -2.48
CA GLY A 143 13.26 7.83 -1.24
C GLY A 143 12.61 7.29 0.05
N VAL A 144 11.68 6.33 -0.06
CA VAL A 144 11.03 5.69 1.10
C VAL A 144 11.71 4.35 1.38
N ASN A 145 12.29 4.19 2.58
CA ASN A 145 12.85 2.90 3.01
C ASN A 145 11.76 1.99 3.57
N SER A 146 10.83 1.58 2.71
CA SER A 146 9.78 0.62 3.06
C SER A 146 10.39 -0.76 3.35
N GLY A 147 9.75 -1.47 4.29
CA GLY A 147 9.97 -2.90 4.48
C GLY A 147 9.29 -3.72 3.38
N GLY A 148 9.22 -5.04 3.56
CA GLY A 148 8.55 -5.95 2.63
C GLY A 148 7.10 -6.31 2.95
N MET A 149 6.55 -5.81 4.07
CA MET A 149 5.23 -6.22 4.57
C MET A 149 4.13 -5.92 3.55
N ASP A 150 4.05 -4.67 3.13
CA ASP A 150 2.96 -4.12 2.31
C ASP A 150 2.87 -4.81 0.93
N GLN A 151 4.02 -4.97 0.27
CA GLN A 151 4.12 -5.64 -1.02
C GLN A 151 3.81 -7.13 -0.88
N THR A 152 4.26 -7.76 0.22
CA THR A 152 3.95 -9.17 0.49
C THR A 152 2.45 -9.36 0.73
N ALA A 153 1.81 -8.50 1.54
CA ALA A 153 0.38 -8.55 1.81
C ALA A 153 -0.44 -8.37 0.52
N SER A 154 -0.01 -7.44 -0.34
CA SER A 154 -0.62 -7.24 -1.65
C SER A 154 -0.54 -8.52 -2.51
N VAL A 155 0.65 -9.09 -2.70
CA VAL A 155 0.84 -10.21 -3.64
C VAL A 155 0.37 -11.57 -3.10
N PHE A 156 0.48 -11.81 -1.79
CA PHE A 156 0.21 -13.11 -1.15
C PHE A 156 -1.09 -13.18 -0.35
N GLY A 157 -1.80 -12.06 -0.12
CA GLY A 157 -3.02 -12.05 0.70
C GLY A 157 -4.12 -12.95 0.14
N ASP A 158 -4.85 -13.67 0.98
CA ASP A 158 -5.88 -14.62 0.53
C ASP A 158 -7.17 -14.47 1.34
N LYS A 159 -8.29 -14.90 0.74
CA LYS A 159 -9.62 -14.78 1.30
C LYS A 159 -9.68 -15.44 2.68
N ASP A 160 -10.41 -14.78 3.59
CA ASP A 160 -10.65 -15.22 4.96
C ASP A 160 -9.38 -15.50 5.79
N SER A 161 -8.23 -14.92 5.39
CA SER A 161 -6.94 -15.18 6.02
C SER A 161 -6.10 -13.93 6.29
N ALA A 162 -5.34 -13.98 7.38
CA ALA A 162 -4.17 -13.14 7.58
C ALA A 162 -2.92 -13.85 7.05
N LEU A 163 -1.86 -13.09 6.85
CA LEU A 163 -0.60 -13.57 6.31
C LEU A 163 0.51 -13.42 7.33
N TYR A 164 1.04 -14.52 7.82
CA TYR A 164 2.24 -14.54 8.65
C TYR A 164 3.46 -14.45 7.75
N VAL A 165 4.11 -13.30 7.78
CA VAL A 165 5.23 -12.98 6.90
C VAL A 165 6.53 -13.00 7.69
N SER A 166 7.49 -13.81 7.22
CA SER A 166 8.88 -13.81 7.67
C SER A 166 9.78 -13.32 6.54
N PHE A 167 10.81 -12.55 6.87
CA PHE A 167 11.67 -11.87 5.89
C PHE A 167 13.08 -12.47 5.79
N VAL A 168 13.51 -13.21 6.82
CA VAL A 168 14.90 -13.68 6.96
C VAL A 168 14.88 -15.15 7.42
N PRO A 169 15.74 -16.03 6.86
CA PRO A 169 16.74 -15.76 5.83
C PRO A 169 16.17 -15.54 4.42
N GLU A 170 14.91 -15.93 4.20
CA GLU A 170 14.19 -15.78 2.95
C GLU A 170 12.75 -15.33 3.22
N LEU A 171 12.14 -14.67 2.25
CA LEU A 171 10.74 -14.27 2.35
C LEU A 171 9.83 -15.51 2.39
N LYS A 172 9.08 -15.67 3.47
CA LYS A 172 8.03 -16.69 3.62
C LYS A 172 6.73 -16.03 3.99
N ALA A 173 5.65 -16.51 3.40
CA ALA A 173 4.31 -16.04 3.66
C ALA A 173 3.42 -17.25 3.91
N LYS A 174 2.87 -17.36 5.13
CA LYS A 174 1.98 -18.44 5.54
C LYS A 174 0.60 -17.88 5.85
N GLN A 175 -0.44 -18.47 5.26
CA GLN A 175 -1.81 -18.05 5.52
C GLN A 175 -2.30 -18.62 6.85
N PHE A 176 -3.01 -17.80 7.62
CA PHE A 176 -3.81 -18.23 8.76
C PHE A 176 -5.25 -17.78 8.56
N SER A 177 -6.17 -18.73 8.54
CA SER A 177 -7.60 -18.41 8.50
C SER A 177 -8.05 -17.80 9.82
N PHE A 178 -8.97 -16.85 9.76
CA PHE A 178 -9.60 -16.32 10.97
C PHE A 178 -10.53 -17.38 11.60
N PRO A 179 -10.65 -17.41 12.94
CA PRO A 179 -11.57 -18.30 13.61
C PRO A 179 -13.01 -18.03 13.16
N LYS A 180 -13.74 -19.11 12.82
CA LYS A 180 -15.18 -19.01 12.62
C LYS A 180 -15.85 -18.70 13.96
N SER A 181 -16.81 -17.79 13.94
CA SER A 181 -17.52 -17.32 15.12
C SER A 181 -18.97 -17.00 14.75
N ASN A 182 -19.85 -16.96 15.75
CA ASN A 182 -21.23 -16.52 15.60
C ASN A 182 -21.56 -15.48 16.69
N PRO A 183 -21.77 -14.20 16.33
CA PRO A 183 -21.69 -13.64 14.97
C PRO A 183 -20.25 -13.68 14.40
N PRO A 184 -20.08 -13.65 13.07
CA PRO A 184 -18.75 -13.63 12.46
C PRO A 184 -18.01 -12.34 12.80
N LEU A 185 -16.70 -12.33 12.60
CA LEU A 185 -15.87 -11.14 12.76
C LEU A 185 -15.75 -10.34 11.48
N SER A 186 -15.70 -9.03 11.63
CA SER A 186 -15.35 -8.07 10.59
C SER A 186 -14.20 -7.18 11.04
N PHE A 187 -13.44 -6.71 10.07
CA PHE A 187 -12.46 -5.65 10.27
C PHE A 187 -13.03 -4.35 9.74
N LEU A 188 -13.09 -3.34 10.59
CA LEU A 188 -13.40 -1.97 10.19
C LEU A 188 -12.13 -1.15 10.25
N ILE A 189 -11.87 -0.39 9.19
CA ILE A 189 -10.72 0.50 9.08
C ILE A 189 -11.24 1.92 8.99
N ALA A 190 -10.78 2.78 9.88
CA ALA A 190 -11.24 4.17 9.97
C ALA A 190 -10.07 5.14 9.76
N GLN A 191 -10.24 6.07 8.82
CA GLN A 191 -9.25 7.11 8.56
C GLN A 191 -9.33 8.24 9.59
N THR A 192 -8.16 8.68 10.06
CA THR A 192 -8.03 9.89 10.88
C THR A 192 -8.17 11.18 10.09
N TYR A 193 -7.90 11.14 8.78
CA TYR A 193 -7.63 12.31 7.92
C TYR A 193 -6.43 13.18 8.39
N VAL A 194 -5.60 12.65 9.29
CA VAL A 194 -4.32 13.26 9.67
C VAL A 194 -3.24 12.66 8.77
N THR A 195 -2.64 13.50 7.92
CA THR A 195 -1.57 13.08 7.02
C THR A 195 -0.26 12.93 7.80
N ALA A 196 0.23 11.70 7.90
CA ALA A 196 1.61 11.44 8.33
C ALA A 196 2.56 11.71 7.14
N ASP A 197 3.08 12.93 7.02
CA ASP A 197 4.08 13.25 5.99
C ASP A 197 5.40 12.55 6.31
N LYS A 198 5.58 11.38 5.68
CA LYS A 198 6.69 10.47 5.91
C LYS A 198 8.05 11.03 5.49
N LYS A 199 8.12 12.09 4.67
CA LYS A 199 9.40 12.70 4.26
C LYS A 199 9.78 13.87 5.15
N THR A 200 8.85 14.80 5.41
CA THR A 200 9.18 16.01 6.19
C THR A 200 9.36 15.71 7.68
N THR A 201 8.54 14.82 8.23
CA THR A 201 8.62 14.42 9.64
C THR A 201 9.55 13.24 9.89
N ALA A 202 10.04 12.57 8.82
CA ALA A 202 10.96 11.44 8.90
C ALA A 202 12.11 11.65 9.90
N PRO A 203 12.79 12.81 9.93
CA PRO A 203 13.94 13.01 10.81
C PRO A 203 13.63 12.97 12.30
N ILE A 204 12.38 13.23 12.70
CA ILE A 204 11.93 13.21 14.09
C ILE A 204 11.00 12.03 14.40
N HIS A 205 10.47 11.36 13.36
CA HIS A 205 9.56 10.22 13.47
C HIS A 205 10.23 8.94 12.92
N TYR A 206 9.90 8.53 11.70
CA TYR A 206 10.27 7.22 11.15
C TYR A 206 11.78 6.95 11.14
N ASN A 207 12.61 7.86 10.63
CA ASN A 207 14.07 7.67 10.57
C ASN A 207 14.67 7.67 11.97
N LEU A 208 14.15 8.50 12.87
CA LEU A 208 14.58 8.50 14.27
C LEU A 208 14.34 7.13 14.91
N ARG A 209 13.18 6.50 14.71
CA ARG A 209 12.90 5.15 15.24
C ARG A 209 13.86 4.09 14.70
N VAL A 210 14.26 4.19 13.42
CA VAL A 210 15.27 3.29 12.84
C VAL A 210 16.62 3.45 13.55
N VAL A 211 17.05 4.68 13.80
CA VAL A 211 18.29 4.95 14.55
C VAL A 211 18.18 4.49 16.01
N GLU A 212 17.10 4.83 16.71
CA GLU A 212 16.88 4.46 18.11
C GLU A 212 16.90 2.94 18.31
N THR A 213 16.23 2.17 17.44
CA THR A 213 16.22 0.70 17.54
C THR A 213 17.58 0.08 17.23
N THR A 214 18.35 0.66 16.30
CA THR A 214 19.72 0.23 16.00
C THR A 214 20.65 0.52 17.17
N LEU A 215 20.61 1.73 17.72
CA LEU A 215 21.41 2.12 18.88
C LEU A 215 21.04 1.32 20.12
N ALA A 216 19.76 1.02 20.33
CA ALA A 216 19.31 0.15 21.42
C ALA A 216 19.94 -1.24 21.31
N ALA A 217 20.01 -1.82 20.10
CA ALA A 217 20.67 -3.10 19.88
C ALA A 217 22.16 -3.05 20.24
N GLN A 218 22.89 -2.01 19.80
CA GLN A 218 24.31 -1.84 20.08
C GLN A 218 24.59 -1.61 21.58
N VAL A 219 23.83 -0.74 22.23
CA VAL A 219 23.96 -0.44 23.66
C VAL A 219 23.67 -1.67 24.51
N LEU A 220 22.61 -2.42 24.18
CA LEU A 220 22.31 -3.69 24.86
C LEU A 220 23.44 -4.70 24.66
N ALA A 221 23.94 -4.88 23.42
CA ALA A 221 25.04 -5.80 23.16
C ALA A 221 26.28 -5.47 23.99
N LYS A 222 26.62 -4.19 24.10
CA LYS A 222 27.75 -3.72 24.91
C LYS A 222 27.52 -3.96 26.41
N LYS A 223 26.38 -3.55 26.95
CA LYS A 223 26.04 -3.74 28.38
C LYS A 223 25.93 -5.22 28.79
N LEU A 224 25.52 -6.09 27.87
CA LEU A 224 25.42 -7.53 28.07
C LEU A 224 26.73 -8.29 27.76
N ASN A 225 27.82 -7.58 27.45
CA ASN A 225 29.12 -8.17 27.09
C ASN A 225 29.04 -9.16 25.91
N LEU A 226 28.15 -8.91 24.95
CA LEU A 226 27.96 -9.74 23.76
C LEU A 226 29.00 -9.45 22.67
N GLY A 227 29.86 -8.44 22.83
CA GLY A 227 30.81 -8.01 21.81
C GLY A 227 30.11 -7.34 20.62
N LEU A 228 30.79 -7.26 19.48
CA LEU A 228 30.23 -6.67 18.26
C LEU A 228 29.12 -7.57 17.70
N LEU A 229 27.95 -6.98 17.45
CA LEU A 229 26.88 -7.65 16.73
C LEU A 229 27.32 -7.90 15.28
N PRO A 230 27.06 -9.11 14.73
CA PRO A 230 27.26 -9.37 13.31
C PRO A 230 26.41 -8.44 12.45
N ASN A 231 26.89 -8.12 11.24
CA ASN A 231 26.08 -7.37 10.28
C ASN A 231 24.84 -8.17 9.88
N ASP A 232 23.68 -7.51 9.89
CA ASP A 232 22.42 -8.07 9.44
C ASP A 232 21.71 -7.19 8.40
N ASN A 233 20.54 -7.64 7.93
CA ASN A 233 19.73 -6.94 6.93
C ASN A 233 19.02 -5.67 7.49
N GLY A 234 19.35 -5.23 8.70
CA GLY A 234 18.88 -3.98 9.27
C GLY A 234 19.36 -2.77 8.45
N PRO A 235 18.61 -1.65 8.41
CA PRO A 235 18.97 -0.49 7.58
C PRO A 235 20.33 0.13 7.90
N LEU A 236 20.86 -0.10 9.10
CA LEU A 236 22.14 0.42 9.56
C LEU A 236 23.11 -0.72 9.95
N GLY A 237 22.91 -1.91 9.36
CA GLY A 237 23.78 -3.07 9.53
C GLY A 237 23.64 -3.81 10.86
N SER A 238 22.73 -3.41 11.75
CA SER A 238 22.41 -4.17 12.96
C SER A 238 20.97 -3.95 13.39
N SER A 239 20.40 -4.92 14.09
CA SER A 239 19.03 -4.88 14.55
C SER A 239 18.83 -5.56 15.90
N LEU A 240 17.68 -5.31 16.53
CA LEU A 240 17.26 -6.02 17.74
C LEU A 240 17.06 -7.52 17.52
N SER A 241 16.76 -7.96 16.28
CA SER A 241 16.70 -9.38 15.92
C SER A 241 18.09 -10.01 15.90
N GLY A 242 19.08 -9.30 15.32
CA GLY A 242 20.49 -9.69 15.39
C GLY A 242 20.99 -9.80 16.85
N LEU A 243 20.59 -8.84 17.70
CA LEU A 243 20.86 -8.88 19.15
C LEU A 243 20.26 -10.13 19.81
N GLN A 244 18.96 -10.40 19.62
CA GLN A 244 18.29 -11.58 20.20
C GLN A 244 19.02 -12.87 19.79
N LYS A 245 19.29 -13.04 18.50
CA LYS A 245 20.00 -14.22 17.99
C LYS A 245 21.38 -14.38 18.64
N THR A 246 22.11 -13.27 18.77
CA THR A 246 23.46 -13.26 19.37
C THR A 246 23.41 -13.58 20.86
N TYR A 247 22.44 -13.03 21.59
CA TYR A 247 22.23 -13.28 23.02
C TYR A 247 22.02 -14.78 23.28
N PHE A 248 21.06 -15.42 22.61
CA PHE A 248 20.77 -16.85 22.82
C PHE A 248 21.88 -17.77 22.30
N THR A 249 22.55 -17.41 21.20
CA THR A 249 23.70 -18.19 20.70
C THR A 249 24.84 -18.19 21.73
N LYS A 250 25.07 -17.07 22.43
CA LYS A 250 26.15 -16.95 23.42
C LYS A 250 25.85 -17.57 24.78
N GLN A 251 24.58 -17.68 25.17
CA GLN A 251 24.23 -18.41 26.39
C GLN A 251 24.57 -19.90 26.31
N GLY A 252 24.58 -20.46 25.10
CA GLY A 252 24.76 -21.90 24.88
C GLY A 252 23.55 -22.72 25.33
N GLY A 253 23.55 -24.02 25.02
CA GLY A 253 22.43 -24.91 25.33
C GLY A 253 21.30 -24.89 24.30
N GLU A 254 20.14 -25.42 24.69
CA GLU A 254 18.95 -25.48 23.83
C GLU A 254 18.34 -24.07 23.68
N VAL A 255 18.18 -23.62 22.44
CA VAL A 255 17.57 -22.33 22.14
C VAL A 255 16.06 -22.42 22.40
N PRO A 256 15.49 -21.61 23.32
CA PRO A 256 14.06 -21.66 23.63
C PRO A 256 13.18 -21.35 22.41
N GLY A 257 11.89 -21.67 22.49
CA GLY A 257 10.90 -21.20 21.51
C GLY A 257 10.85 -19.67 21.41
N VAL A 258 10.46 -19.15 20.24
CA VAL A 258 10.51 -17.71 19.94
C VAL A 258 9.73 -16.85 20.96
N VAL A 259 8.59 -17.32 21.44
CA VAL A 259 7.79 -16.64 22.48
C VAL A 259 8.60 -16.46 23.76
N ASN A 260 9.21 -17.54 24.27
CA ASN A 260 10.05 -17.50 25.47
C ASN A 260 11.29 -16.62 25.27
N GLN A 261 11.89 -16.65 24.07
CA GLN A 261 13.00 -15.77 23.75
C GLN A 261 12.60 -14.31 23.84
N LEU A 262 11.45 -13.94 23.25
CA LEU A 262 10.96 -12.56 23.24
C LEU A 262 10.57 -12.08 24.64
N GLU A 263 9.93 -12.93 25.45
CA GLU A 263 9.64 -12.63 26.87
C GLU A 263 10.93 -12.36 27.65
N THR A 264 11.94 -13.22 27.48
CA THR A 264 13.26 -13.03 28.06
C THR A 264 13.89 -11.71 27.60
N MET A 265 13.82 -11.39 26.30
CA MET A 265 14.38 -10.14 25.78
C MET A 265 13.68 -8.89 26.33
N VAL A 266 12.36 -8.95 26.56
CA VAL A 266 11.63 -7.87 27.23
C VAL A 266 12.16 -7.64 28.65
N ASP A 267 12.39 -8.71 29.41
CA ASP A 267 12.92 -8.61 30.78
C ASP A 267 14.39 -8.16 30.80
N VAL A 268 15.20 -8.62 29.84
CA VAL A 268 16.57 -8.14 29.62
C VAL A 268 16.59 -6.63 29.36
N VAL A 269 15.68 -6.12 28.52
CA VAL A 269 15.58 -4.68 28.26
C VAL A 269 15.25 -3.91 29.54
N LYS A 270 14.24 -4.36 30.30
CA LYS A 270 13.86 -3.73 31.57
C LYS A 270 15.00 -3.71 32.59
N ALA A 271 15.81 -4.76 32.65
CA ALA A 271 16.92 -4.88 33.59
C ALA A 271 18.17 -4.11 33.17
N THR A 272 18.34 -3.83 31.86
CA THR A 272 19.61 -3.32 31.31
C THR A 272 19.55 -1.85 30.87
N LEU A 273 18.40 -1.43 30.33
CA LEU A 273 18.15 -0.05 29.92
C LEU A 273 17.27 0.63 30.98
N ASP A 274 17.90 1.47 31.78
CA ASP A 274 17.39 2.07 33.01
C ASP A 274 16.84 3.49 32.82
N LYS A 275 17.24 4.20 31.75
CA LYS A 275 16.80 5.58 31.49
C LYS A 275 15.49 5.59 30.70
N GLU A 276 14.39 5.85 31.39
CA GLU A 276 13.06 5.96 30.78
C GLU A 276 12.90 7.25 29.97
N GLU A 277 13.64 8.31 30.33
CA GLU A 277 13.69 9.58 29.62
C GLU A 277 14.57 9.57 28.35
N GLY A 278 15.18 8.43 28.03
CA GLY A 278 16.09 8.25 26.90
C GLY A 278 17.54 8.62 27.23
N TYR A 279 18.43 8.50 26.25
CA TYR A 279 19.88 8.72 26.39
C TYR A 279 20.34 9.89 25.51
N THR A 280 21.29 10.70 25.98
CA THR A 280 21.94 11.69 25.09
C THR A 280 22.92 11.00 24.15
N LYS A 281 23.36 11.72 23.10
CA LYS A 281 24.36 11.19 22.16
C LYS A 281 25.70 10.90 22.87
N GLU A 282 26.08 11.75 23.80
CA GLU A 282 27.30 11.64 24.62
C GLU A 282 27.24 10.39 25.49
N GLU A 283 26.12 10.17 26.18
CA GLU A 283 25.93 8.99 27.02
C GLU A 283 26.01 7.68 26.21
N ILE A 284 25.46 7.68 24.99
CA ILE A 284 25.56 6.52 24.08
C ILE A 284 27.00 6.33 23.62
N ALA A 285 27.71 7.41 23.27
CA ALA A 285 29.11 7.37 22.84
C ALA A 285 30.01 6.81 23.94
N ASP A 286 29.80 7.25 25.18
CA ASP A 286 30.53 6.77 26.35
C ASP A 286 30.29 5.26 26.57
N ILE A 287 29.04 4.80 26.52
CA ILE A 287 28.73 3.37 26.66
C ILE A 287 29.41 2.54 25.56
N LEU A 288 29.34 3.02 24.32
CA LEU A 288 29.89 2.33 23.16
C LEU A 288 31.40 2.54 22.96
N GLU A 289 32.06 3.25 23.88
CA GLU A 289 33.50 3.56 23.84
C GLU A 289 33.92 4.20 22.51
N THR A 290 33.17 5.21 22.08
CA THR A 290 33.38 5.94 20.82
C THR A 290 33.14 7.44 21.01
N THR A 291 33.13 8.22 19.93
CA THR A 291 32.83 9.66 19.98
C THR A 291 31.43 9.97 19.44
N PRO A 292 30.78 11.06 19.90
CA PRO A 292 29.49 11.50 19.35
C PRO A 292 29.52 11.75 17.83
N ASP A 293 30.65 12.22 17.30
CA ASP A 293 30.85 12.46 15.87
C ASP A 293 30.90 11.14 15.09
N ALA A 294 31.65 10.14 15.59
CA ALA A 294 31.71 8.82 14.97
C ALA A 294 30.35 8.10 14.98
N LEU A 295 29.54 8.27 16.04
CA LEU A 295 28.15 7.78 16.06
C LEU A 295 27.29 8.46 15.00
N THR A 296 27.44 9.78 14.86
CA THR A 296 26.71 10.56 13.86
C THR A 296 27.07 10.09 12.46
N GLU A 297 28.37 9.97 12.17
CA GLU A 297 28.89 9.51 10.88
C GLU A 297 28.34 8.13 10.52
N LYS A 298 28.34 7.20 11.48
CA LYS A 298 27.94 5.81 11.23
C LYS A 298 26.43 5.60 11.13
N TYR A 299 25.64 6.24 11.98
CA TYR A 299 24.22 5.90 12.15
C TYR A 299 23.25 7.00 11.70
N MET A 300 23.72 8.23 11.49
CA MET A 300 22.84 9.40 11.28
C MET A 300 23.13 10.18 9.99
N THR A 301 24.07 9.74 9.15
CA THR A 301 24.38 10.36 7.85
C THR A 301 23.57 9.78 6.70
N ARG A 302 23.23 8.48 6.78
CA ARG A 302 22.45 7.79 5.75
C ARG A 302 21.06 8.42 5.57
N PHE A 303 20.47 8.88 6.66
CA PHE A 303 19.19 9.59 6.68
C PHE A 303 19.24 10.73 7.69
N PRO A 304 18.64 11.90 7.41
CA PRO A 304 18.58 12.98 8.38
C PRO A 304 17.81 12.54 9.63
N VAL A 305 18.36 12.81 10.82
CA VAL A 305 17.74 12.53 12.12
C VAL A 305 17.96 13.73 13.06
N ARG A 306 16.95 14.05 13.85
CA ARG A 306 16.98 15.13 14.85
C ARG A 306 16.37 14.63 16.16
N ALA A 307 17.17 14.58 17.21
CA ALA A 307 16.73 14.29 18.56
C ALA A 307 17.74 14.81 19.58
N GLU A 308 17.24 15.31 20.71
CA GLU A 308 18.08 15.63 21.87
C GLU A 308 18.38 14.38 22.70
N ARG A 309 17.40 13.46 22.80
CA ARG A 309 17.51 12.18 23.49
C ARG A 309 16.96 11.05 22.62
N PHE A 310 17.57 9.88 22.73
CA PHE A 310 17.18 8.66 22.03
C PHE A 310 16.49 7.71 23.01
N GLN A 311 15.24 7.35 22.73
CA GLN A 311 14.35 6.56 23.61
C GLN A 311 14.63 5.05 23.50
N LEU A 312 15.88 4.64 23.69
CA LEU A 312 16.36 3.27 23.43
C LEU A 312 15.52 2.20 24.13
N ARG A 313 15.19 2.43 25.41
CA ARG A 313 14.40 1.52 26.23
C ARG A 313 13.01 1.31 25.66
N GLY A 314 12.25 2.39 25.45
CA GLY A 314 10.91 2.32 24.89
C GLY A 314 10.89 1.63 23.53
N ARG A 315 11.85 1.97 22.65
CA ARG A 315 11.90 1.38 21.30
C ARG A 315 12.19 -0.11 21.33
N ALA A 316 13.11 -0.55 22.20
CA ALA A 316 13.40 -1.98 22.36
C ALA A 316 12.22 -2.75 22.97
N LEU A 317 11.57 -2.20 24.02
CA LEU A 317 10.38 -2.80 24.63
C LEU A 317 9.25 -2.95 23.61
N HIS A 318 9.01 -1.93 22.79
CA HIS A 318 8.03 -2.01 21.73
C HIS A 318 8.36 -3.12 20.73
N VAL A 319 9.58 -3.15 20.18
CA VAL A 319 9.92 -4.09 19.10
C VAL A 319 9.83 -5.55 19.57
N PHE A 320 10.40 -5.89 20.74
CA PHE A 320 10.29 -7.25 21.27
C PHE A 320 8.85 -7.59 21.69
N GLY A 321 8.15 -6.64 22.33
CA GLY A 321 6.77 -6.83 22.75
C GLY A 321 5.80 -6.98 21.57
N GLU A 322 6.01 -6.26 20.48
CA GLU A 322 5.18 -6.34 19.27
C GLU A 322 5.43 -7.66 18.53
N SER A 323 6.69 -8.09 18.39
CA SER A 323 7.00 -9.42 17.85
C SER A 323 6.40 -10.54 18.70
N LEU A 324 6.38 -10.39 20.03
CA LEU A 324 5.74 -11.33 20.95
C LEU A 324 4.23 -11.40 20.70
N ARG A 325 3.57 -10.25 20.55
CA ARG A 325 2.14 -10.18 20.24
C ARG A 325 1.81 -10.79 18.88
N VAL A 326 2.63 -10.60 17.85
CA VAL A 326 2.47 -11.24 16.54
C VAL A 326 2.49 -12.77 16.68
N ASN A 327 3.47 -13.32 17.40
CA ASN A 327 3.57 -14.76 17.62
C ASN A 327 2.39 -15.31 18.45
N LYS A 328 1.99 -14.62 19.52
CA LYS A 328 0.81 -14.99 20.34
C LYS A 328 -0.49 -14.93 19.53
N PHE A 329 -0.65 -13.92 18.68
CA PHE A 329 -1.83 -13.80 17.81
C PHE A 329 -1.85 -14.93 16.77
N ALA A 330 -0.70 -15.23 16.16
CA ALA A 330 -0.55 -16.36 15.24
C ALA A 330 -0.87 -17.70 15.92
N GLU A 331 -0.43 -17.93 17.15
CA GLU A 331 -0.79 -19.12 17.94
C GLU A 331 -2.30 -19.21 18.19
N LEU A 332 -2.98 -18.10 18.48
CA LEU A 332 -4.44 -18.06 18.61
C LEU A 332 -5.14 -18.35 17.27
N MET A 333 -4.58 -17.91 16.14
CA MET A 333 -5.18 -18.26 14.84
C MET A 333 -4.98 -19.75 14.49
N MET A 334 -3.78 -20.29 14.75
CA MET A 334 -3.48 -21.70 14.46
C MET A 334 -4.27 -22.67 15.33
N ASN A 335 -4.52 -22.31 16.59
CA ASN A 335 -5.21 -23.15 17.57
C ASN A 335 -6.69 -22.78 17.74
N ALA A 336 -7.25 -22.03 16.79
CA ALA A 336 -8.63 -21.62 16.81
C ALA A 336 -9.59 -22.82 16.90
N PRO A 337 -10.57 -22.82 17.83
CA PRO A 337 -11.63 -23.81 17.82
C PRO A 337 -12.51 -23.63 16.56
N GLU A 338 -13.23 -24.69 16.18
CA GLU A 338 -14.13 -24.65 15.01
C GLU A 338 -15.22 -23.57 15.15
N ASN A 339 -15.66 -23.29 16.38
CA ASN A 339 -16.54 -22.19 16.72
C ASN A 339 -15.95 -21.40 17.90
N ALA A 340 -15.30 -20.29 17.61
CA ALA A 340 -14.72 -19.40 18.62
C ALA A 340 -15.81 -18.67 19.40
N SER A 341 -15.71 -18.74 20.73
CA SER A 341 -16.53 -17.95 21.64
C SER A 341 -16.11 -16.48 21.61
N LEU A 342 -17.01 -15.58 22.03
CA LEU A 342 -16.68 -14.16 22.18
C LEU A 342 -15.42 -13.94 23.02
N SER A 343 -15.24 -14.70 24.11
CA SER A 343 -14.05 -14.62 24.96
C SER A 343 -12.74 -14.97 24.23
N TYR A 344 -12.80 -15.85 23.21
CA TYR A 344 -11.64 -16.16 22.37
C TYR A 344 -11.29 -14.96 21.48
N LEU A 345 -12.31 -14.30 20.93
CA LEU A 345 -12.15 -13.11 20.10
C LEU A 345 -11.66 -11.92 20.93
N GLU A 346 -12.14 -11.78 22.16
CA GLU A 346 -11.65 -10.79 23.13
C GLU A 346 -10.19 -11.04 23.49
N ALA A 347 -9.73 -12.29 23.58
CA ALA A 347 -8.32 -12.59 23.80
C ALA A 347 -7.45 -12.16 22.61
N MET A 348 -7.92 -12.34 21.37
CA MET A 348 -7.25 -11.80 20.17
C MET A 348 -7.26 -10.27 20.17
N GLY A 349 -8.42 -9.67 20.46
CA GLY A 349 -8.59 -8.21 20.52
C GLY A 349 -7.75 -7.55 21.61
N LYS A 350 -7.52 -8.24 22.74
CA LYS A 350 -6.60 -7.80 23.80
C LYS A 350 -5.19 -7.60 23.28
N LEU A 351 -4.67 -8.50 22.44
CA LEU A 351 -3.35 -8.34 21.82
C LEU A 351 -3.29 -7.10 20.91
N MET A 352 -4.39 -6.79 20.20
CA MET A 352 -4.46 -5.55 19.40
C MET A 352 -4.43 -4.30 20.29
N ILE A 353 -5.15 -4.31 21.41
CA ILE A 353 -5.18 -3.19 22.37
C ILE A 353 -3.80 -3.00 23.02
N GLU A 354 -3.16 -4.08 23.46
CA GLU A 354 -1.79 -4.04 24.01
C GLU A 354 -0.77 -3.55 22.97
N SER A 355 -1.00 -3.83 21.68
CA SER A 355 -0.22 -3.26 20.59
C SER A 355 -0.45 -1.75 20.43
N GLN A 356 -1.71 -1.28 20.48
CA GLN A 356 -2.01 0.16 20.46
C GLN A 356 -1.32 0.90 21.61
N ASP A 357 -1.43 0.38 22.82
CA ASP A 357 -0.81 0.96 24.01
C ASP A 357 0.72 1.00 23.84
N SER A 358 1.32 -0.07 23.33
CA SER A 358 2.76 -0.09 23.05
C SER A 358 3.17 0.89 21.95
N CYS A 359 2.37 1.05 20.89
CA CYS A 359 2.63 2.03 19.83
C CYS A 359 2.56 3.46 20.36
N ARG A 360 1.58 3.76 21.23
CA ARG A 360 1.42 5.08 21.85
C ARG A 360 2.52 5.35 22.88
N ASP A 361 2.71 4.46 23.83
CA ASP A 361 3.47 4.75 25.05
C ASP A 361 4.97 4.39 24.91
N PHE A 362 5.30 3.34 24.16
CA PHE A 362 6.70 2.89 24.00
C PHE A 362 7.31 3.25 22.65
N PHE A 363 6.54 3.21 21.57
CA PHE A 363 7.03 3.60 20.25
C PHE A 363 6.71 5.06 19.90
N ASP A 364 5.84 5.73 20.65
CA ASP A 364 5.50 7.14 20.44
C ASP A 364 5.20 7.42 18.96
N CYS A 365 4.29 6.61 18.41
CA CYS A 365 3.81 6.71 17.03
C CYS A 365 2.28 6.78 16.92
N SER A 366 1.56 6.97 18.02
CA SER A 366 0.12 7.30 17.96
C SER A 366 -0.09 8.81 17.73
N CYS A 367 -1.35 9.25 17.72
CA CYS A 367 -1.75 10.64 17.80
C CYS A 367 -3.15 10.73 18.45
N PRO A 368 -3.59 11.92 18.90
CA PRO A 368 -4.89 12.08 19.58
C PRO A 368 -6.07 11.56 18.75
N GLU A 369 -6.01 11.69 17.42
CA GLU A 369 -7.03 11.18 16.51
C GLU A 369 -7.09 9.65 16.47
N LEU A 370 -5.93 8.99 16.39
CA LEU A 370 -5.84 7.53 16.41
C LEU A 370 -6.38 6.99 17.74
N ASP A 371 -6.00 7.61 18.85
CA ASP A 371 -6.44 7.20 20.19
C ASP A 371 -7.95 7.40 20.35
N LEU A 372 -8.49 8.53 19.90
CA LEU A 372 -9.92 8.81 19.94
C LEU A 372 -10.74 7.82 19.09
N LEU A 373 -10.31 7.50 17.87
CA LEU A 373 -10.97 6.50 17.02
C LEU A 373 -10.97 5.11 17.69
N CYS A 374 -9.84 4.70 18.26
CA CYS A 374 -9.74 3.43 18.99
C CYS A 374 -10.71 3.38 20.18
N ASP A 375 -10.78 4.47 20.96
CA ASP A 375 -11.64 4.59 22.12
C ASP A 375 -13.13 4.57 21.78
N ILE A 376 -13.55 5.30 20.74
CA ILE A 376 -14.93 5.33 20.27
C ILE A 376 -15.34 3.91 19.82
N ALA A 377 -14.55 3.28 18.96
CA ALA A 377 -14.85 1.95 18.44
C ALA A 377 -14.95 0.91 19.56
N LYS A 378 -14.02 0.94 20.53
CA LYS A 378 -14.02 0.04 21.70
C LYS A 378 -15.28 0.22 22.55
N LYS A 379 -15.68 1.46 22.85
CA LYS A 379 -16.91 1.74 23.61
C LYS A 379 -18.19 1.32 22.87
N ALA A 380 -18.15 1.29 21.54
CA ALA A 380 -19.29 0.97 20.70
C ALA A 380 -19.43 -0.52 20.35
N GLY A 381 -18.42 -1.36 20.62
CA GLY A 381 -18.50 -2.82 20.43
C GLY A 381 -17.31 -3.49 19.74
N SER A 382 -16.24 -2.76 19.42
CA SER A 382 -14.98 -3.35 18.96
C SER A 382 -14.32 -4.16 20.10
N VAL A 383 -13.92 -5.39 19.81
CA VAL A 383 -13.18 -6.24 20.75
C VAL A 383 -11.67 -5.94 20.75
N GLY A 384 -11.17 -5.29 19.70
CA GLY A 384 -9.76 -4.89 19.60
C GLY A 384 -9.58 -3.73 18.63
N SER A 385 -8.87 -2.68 19.04
CA SER A 385 -8.64 -1.49 18.23
C SER A 385 -7.18 -1.07 18.32
N ARG A 386 -6.56 -0.74 17.18
CA ARG A 386 -5.22 -0.17 17.12
C ARG A 386 -5.00 0.66 15.87
N LEU A 387 -3.98 1.52 15.87
CA LEU A 387 -3.47 2.13 14.65
C LEU A 387 -2.97 1.08 13.66
N THR A 388 -2.88 1.42 12.38
CA THR A 388 -2.22 0.59 11.36
C THR A 388 -1.35 1.44 10.45
N GLY A 389 -0.36 0.81 9.81
CA GLY A 389 0.68 1.52 9.07
C GLY A 389 1.72 2.19 9.98
N ALA A 390 2.22 3.36 9.56
CA ALA A 390 3.35 4.01 10.23
C ALA A 390 2.98 4.71 11.55
N GLY A 391 1.72 5.13 11.71
CA GLY A 391 1.30 5.99 12.81
C GLY A 391 1.47 7.49 12.53
N TRP A 392 1.38 8.32 13.58
CA TRP A 392 1.33 9.79 13.53
C TRP A 392 0.21 10.34 12.63
N GLY A 393 -0.91 9.61 12.55
CA GLY A 393 -2.00 9.80 11.59
C GLY A 393 -2.32 8.50 10.85
N GLY A 394 -2.94 8.60 9.67
CA GLY A 394 -3.34 7.43 8.88
C GLY A 394 -4.63 6.77 9.39
N CYS A 395 -4.61 5.45 9.61
CA CYS A 395 -5.78 4.65 9.95
C CYS A 395 -5.71 3.95 11.30
N THR A 396 -6.88 3.63 11.82
CA THR A 396 -7.10 2.59 12.83
C THR A 396 -7.75 1.36 12.21
N VAL A 397 -7.48 0.19 12.76
CA VAL A 397 -8.13 -1.09 12.45
C VAL A 397 -8.85 -1.60 13.70
N HIS A 398 -10.06 -2.09 13.51
CA HIS A 398 -10.97 -2.52 14.56
C HIS A 398 -11.47 -3.92 14.26
N LEU A 399 -11.33 -4.83 15.22
CA LEU A 399 -11.90 -6.18 15.19
C LEU A 399 -13.28 -6.14 15.86
N ILE A 400 -14.33 -6.40 15.09
CA ILE A 400 -15.72 -6.16 15.52
C ILE A 400 -16.57 -7.40 15.23
N PRO A 401 -17.38 -7.88 16.19
CA PRO A 401 -18.48 -8.80 15.90
C PRO A 401 -19.44 -8.17 14.87
N GLU A 402 -19.81 -8.89 13.80
CA GLU A 402 -20.54 -8.34 12.65
C GLU A 402 -21.83 -7.60 13.05
N ASP A 403 -22.56 -8.10 14.04
CA ASP A 403 -23.79 -7.50 14.57
C ASP A 403 -23.56 -6.16 15.28
N LYS A 404 -22.33 -5.84 15.66
CA LYS A 404 -21.91 -4.57 16.26
C LYS A 404 -21.36 -3.56 15.25
N VAL A 405 -21.12 -3.94 14.00
CA VAL A 405 -20.62 -3.02 12.97
C VAL A 405 -21.51 -1.77 12.83
N PRO A 406 -22.86 -1.87 12.73
CA PRO A 406 -23.71 -0.68 12.62
C PRO A 406 -23.61 0.25 13.84
N GLN A 407 -23.44 -0.32 15.03
CA GLN A 407 -23.28 0.45 16.28
C GLN A 407 -21.95 1.21 16.28
N VAL A 408 -20.86 0.56 15.85
CA VAL A 408 -19.54 1.19 15.75
C VAL A 408 -19.53 2.28 14.68
N GLU A 409 -20.10 2.03 13.49
CA GLU A 409 -20.21 3.05 12.45
C GLU A 409 -20.99 4.28 12.93
N ALA A 410 -22.14 4.09 13.57
CA ALA A 410 -22.95 5.19 14.10
C ALA A 410 -22.16 6.01 15.15
N ALA A 411 -21.40 5.34 16.02
CA ALA A 411 -20.56 6.01 17.01
C ALA A 411 -19.42 6.81 16.36
N LEU A 412 -18.74 6.25 15.35
CA LEU A 412 -17.69 6.95 14.60
C LEU A 412 -18.26 8.17 13.85
N LYS A 413 -19.42 8.02 13.19
CA LYS A 413 -20.13 9.11 12.52
C LYS A 413 -20.40 10.25 13.49
N GLU A 414 -21.04 9.98 14.62
CA GLU A 414 -21.47 11.03 15.55
C GLU A 414 -20.32 11.64 16.35
N GLN A 415 -19.35 10.83 16.80
CA GLN A 415 -18.35 11.28 17.78
C GLN A 415 -17.02 11.72 17.16
N TYR A 416 -16.73 11.34 15.90
CA TYR A 416 -15.48 11.72 15.23
C TYR A 416 -15.70 12.47 13.92
N TYR A 417 -16.43 11.88 12.96
CA TYR A 417 -16.53 12.45 11.62
C TYR A 417 -17.47 13.64 11.54
N LYS A 418 -18.65 13.60 12.14
CA LYS A 418 -19.59 14.74 12.13
C LYS A 418 -18.98 16.02 12.74
N PRO A 419 -18.26 15.98 13.88
CA PRO A 419 -17.67 17.19 14.45
C PRO A 419 -16.43 17.70 13.70
N LYS A 420 -15.62 16.81 13.11
CA LYS A 420 -14.32 17.18 12.52
C LYS A 420 -14.31 17.26 10.98
N PHE A 421 -15.11 16.44 10.33
CA PHE A 421 -15.13 16.21 8.88
C PHE A 421 -16.57 16.00 8.36
N PRO A 422 -17.50 16.98 8.53
CA PRO A 422 -18.90 16.81 8.14
C PRO A 422 -19.08 16.46 6.65
N GLN A 423 -18.15 16.88 5.78
CA GLN A 423 -18.15 16.56 4.36
C GLN A 423 -18.09 15.05 4.06
N VAL A 424 -17.54 14.25 4.97
CA VAL A 424 -17.49 12.78 4.85
C VAL A 424 -18.90 12.16 4.92
N LEU A 425 -19.88 12.90 5.46
CA LEU A 425 -21.25 12.45 5.64
C LEU A 425 -22.19 12.96 4.54
N GLU A 426 -21.68 13.71 3.56
CA GLU A 426 -22.48 14.28 2.47
C GLU A 426 -22.91 13.22 1.44
N SER A 427 -22.17 12.11 1.34
CA SER A 427 -22.51 10.99 0.45
C SER A 427 -22.03 9.64 1.02
N GLU A 428 -22.68 8.56 0.56
CA GLU A 428 -22.25 7.19 0.90
C GLU A 428 -20.86 6.86 0.35
N ASP A 429 -20.47 7.43 -0.80
CA ASP A 429 -19.14 7.22 -1.36
C ASP A 429 -18.06 7.90 -0.50
N ALA A 430 -18.31 9.13 -0.04
CA ALA A 430 -17.40 9.81 0.89
C ALA A 430 -17.26 9.04 2.22
N TRP A 431 -18.36 8.45 2.72
CA TRP A 431 -18.33 7.59 3.90
C TRP A 431 -17.48 6.33 3.67
N ARG A 432 -17.66 5.65 2.54
CA ARG A 432 -16.92 4.44 2.18
C ARG A 432 -15.43 4.69 1.95
N GLU A 433 -15.05 5.89 1.53
CA GLU A 433 -13.64 6.30 1.50
C GLU A 433 -13.07 6.48 2.93
N ALA A 434 -13.86 7.03 3.85
CA ALA A 434 -13.43 7.29 5.22
C ALA A 434 -13.35 6.02 6.09
N VAL A 435 -14.33 5.14 5.91
CA VAL A 435 -14.50 3.92 6.69
C VAL A 435 -14.68 2.73 5.77
N VAL A 436 -13.70 1.82 5.80
CA VAL A 436 -13.69 0.60 5.01
C VAL A 436 -14.05 -0.56 5.92
N ILE A 437 -15.17 -1.22 5.62
CA ILE A 437 -15.51 -2.51 6.25
C ILE A 437 -14.97 -3.61 5.35
N SER A 438 -13.93 -4.28 5.83
CA SER A 438 -13.33 -5.41 5.15
C SER A 438 -13.74 -6.69 5.84
N LYS A 439 -14.41 -7.56 5.08
CA LYS A 439 -14.24 -9.00 5.26
C LYS A 439 -12.94 -9.39 4.57
N PRO A 440 -12.21 -10.41 5.00
CA PRO A 440 -11.00 -10.78 4.28
C PRO A 440 -11.44 -11.40 2.95
N GLY A 441 -11.29 -10.70 1.83
CA GLY A 441 -11.79 -11.15 0.53
C GLY A 441 -11.24 -10.36 -0.65
N GLN A 442 -11.01 -11.06 -1.76
CA GLN A 442 -10.55 -10.54 -3.05
C GLN A 442 -11.73 -10.30 -4.01
N ALA A 443 -11.54 -9.40 -4.97
CA ALA A 443 -12.36 -9.32 -6.17
C ALA A 443 -12.20 -10.61 -7.01
N THR A 444 -13.30 -11.22 -7.42
CA THR A 444 -13.29 -12.37 -8.34
C THR A 444 -13.21 -11.90 -9.79
N LYS A 445 -12.86 -12.81 -10.71
CA LYS A 445 -12.93 -12.54 -12.16
C LYS A 445 -14.30 -12.03 -12.58
N LYS A 446 -15.35 -12.58 -11.95
CA LYS A 446 -16.72 -12.17 -12.16
C LYS A 446 -17.01 -10.77 -11.61
N ASP A 447 -16.48 -10.40 -10.44
CA ASP A 447 -16.67 -9.03 -9.90
C ASP A 447 -16.00 -7.98 -10.80
N VAL A 448 -14.84 -8.33 -11.37
CA VAL A 448 -14.13 -7.51 -12.35
C VAL A 448 -14.91 -7.43 -13.66
N GLU A 449 -15.37 -8.56 -14.20
CA GLU A 449 -16.23 -8.60 -15.40
C GLU A 449 -17.53 -7.80 -15.18
N ASP A 450 -18.22 -7.98 -14.05
CA ASP A 450 -19.46 -7.27 -13.71
C ASP A 450 -19.22 -5.76 -13.52
N PHE A 451 -18.08 -5.36 -12.92
CA PHE A 451 -17.67 -3.95 -12.83
C PHE A 451 -17.46 -3.34 -14.22
N PHE A 452 -16.73 -4.02 -15.11
CA PHE A 452 -16.43 -3.51 -16.44
C PHE A 452 -17.61 -3.62 -17.42
N VAL A 453 -18.50 -4.59 -17.26
CA VAL A 453 -19.78 -4.66 -17.98
C VAL A 453 -20.71 -3.52 -17.54
N LYS A 454 -20.66 -3.14 -16.26
CA LYS A 454 -21.50 -2.06 -15.72
C LYS A 454 -20.96 -0.66 -16.01
N HIS A 455 -19.65 -0.49 -16.15
CA HIS A 455 -19.00 0.83 -16.29
C HIS A 455 -18.20 0.98 -17.60
N GLY A 456 -18.29 0.04 -18.53
CA GLY A 456 -17.51 0.02 -19.76
C GLY A 456 -18.16 -0.76 -20.92
N HIS A 457 -17.69 -0.51 -22.14
CA HIS A 457 -18.04 -1.25 -23.34
C HIS A 457 -16.76 -1.75 -24.02
N GLY A 458 -16.67 -3.05 -24.34
CA GLY A 458 -15.48 -3.65 -24.97
C GLY A 458 -15.39 -5.17 -24.80
N SER A 459 -14.59 -5.84 -25.65
CA SER A 459 -14.30 -7.28 -25.51
C SER A 459 -12.97 -7.51 -24.79
N ILE A 460 -13.02 -8.16 -23.64
CA ILE A 460 -11.85 -8.48 -22.82
C ILE A 460 -11.13 -9.70 -23.43
N GLN A 461 -9.84 -9.57 -23.76
CA GLN A 461 -9.01 -10.66 -24.29
C GLN A 461 -8.44 -11.54 -23.17
N GLU A 462 -7.88 -10.92 -22.14
CA GLU A 462 -7.29 -11.64 -21.03
C GLU A 462 -7.59 -10.91 -19.71
N ILE A 463 -7.94 -11.68 -18.68
CA ILE A 463 -7.99 -11.20 -17.29
C ILE A 463 -7.01 -12.04 -16.50
N LYS A 464 -5.92 -11.42 -16.04
CA LYS A 464 -5.02 -12.01 -15.05
C LYS A 464 -5.24 -11.32 -13.73
N LEU A 465 -5.93 -12.01 -12.82
CA LEU A 465 -6.05 -11.55 -11.45
C LEU A 465 -4.89 -12.08 -10.62
N MET A 466 -4.26 -11.18 -9.87
CA MET A 466 -3.51 -11.53 -8.67
C MET A 466 -4.31 -11.07 -7.46
N ASN A 467 -3.85 -11.46 -6.28
CA ASN A 467 -4.48 -11.07 -5.03
C ASN A 467 -4.42 -9.52 -4.92
N GLY A 468 -5.57 -8.82 -4.86
CA GLY A 468 -5.63 -7.36 -4.66
C GLY A 468 -5.36 -6.46 -5.88
N PHE A 469 -5.06 -7.01 -7.06
CA PHE A 469 -4.92 -6.26 -8.31
C PHE A 469 -5.02 -7.18 -9.54
N GLY A 470 -5.48 -6.63 -10.67
CA GLY A 470 -5.71 -7.39 -11.90
C GLY A 470 -5.17 -6.68 -13.13
N PHE A 471 -4.80 -7.47 -14.13
CA PHE A 471 -4.47 -7.03 -15.47
C PHE A 471 -5.61 -7.41 -16.41
N ILE A 472 -5.98 -6.48 -17.28
CA ILE A 472 -6.99 -6.67 -18.32
C ILE A 472 -6.38 -6.24 -19.65
N GLU A 473 -6.30 -7.18 -20.59
CA GLU A 473 -5.95 -6.91 -21.98
C GLU A 473 -7.23 -6.76 -22.79
N TYR A 474 -7.34 -5.69 -23.57
CA TYR A 474 -8.49 -5.41 -24.43
C TYR A 474 -8.19 -5.76 -25.88
N SER A 475 -9.25 -6.10 -26.63
CA SER A 475 -9.15 -6.46 -28.04
C SER A 475 -8.67 -5.34 -28.95
N SER A 476 -8.91 -4.09 -28.55
CA SER A 476 -8.43 -2.95 -29.30
C SER A 476 -8.13 -1.75 -28.39
N PRO A 477 -7.23 -0.85 -28.83
CA PRO A 477 -7.01 0.42 -28.16
C PRO A 477 -8.20 1.37 -28.16
N ALA A 478 -9.31 1.07 -28.86
CA ALA A 478 -10.55 1.84 -28.82
C ALA A 478 -11.48 1.33 -27.70
N ASP A 479 -11.56 0.00 -27.53
CA ASP A 479 -12.27 -0.63 -26.40
C ASP A 479 -11.67 -0.20 -25.06
N ALA A 480 -10.35 -0.04 -25.01
CA ALA A 480 -9.65 0.48 -23.84
C ALA A 480 -9.85 2.00 -23.63
N ARG A 481 -10.49 2.74 -24.55
CA ARG A 481 -10.77 4.20 -24.40
C ARG A 481 -12.16 4.45 -23.85
N ASP A 482 -13.14 3.65 -24.23
CA ASP A 482 -14.55 3.82 -23.84
C ASP A 482 -14.80 3.57 -22.34
N ILE A 483 -13.86 2.88 -21.67
CA ILE A 483 -13.91 2.48 -20.26
C ILE A 483 -13.16 3.48 -19.37
N VAL A 484 -12.56 4.52 -19.98
CA VAL A 484 -11.58 5.41 -19.36
C VAL A 484 -12.06 6.85 -19.48
N PRO A 485 -12.93 7.32 -18.56
CA PRO A 485 -13.54 8.66 -18.61
C PRO A 485 -12.59 9.85 -18.84
N ASN A 486 -11.31 9.73 -18.49
CA ASN A 486 -10.30 10.77 -18.72
C ASN A 486 -9.58 10.71 -20.08
N PHE A 487 -9.88 9.71 -20.92
CA PHE A 487 -9.35 9.62 -22.28
C PHE A 487 -10.12 10.49 -23.29
N ALA A 488 -11.40 10.78 -23.00
CA ALA A 488 -12.28 11.60 -23.85
C ALA A 488 -12.19 13.10 -23.56
N ARG A 489 -11.73 13.51 -22.36
CA ARG A 489 -11.67 14.93 -21.97
C ARG A 489 -10.43 15.65 -22.50
N LYS A 490 -10.28 15.68 -23.83
CA LYS A 490 -9.65 16.80 -24.56
C LYS A 490 -9.95 16.73 -26.06
N SER A 491 -10.80 17.67 -26.48
CA SER A 491 -11.03 18.14 -27.86
C SER A 491 -11.56 17.12 -28.86
N GLY A 492 -12.79 16.66 -28.67
CA GLY A 492 -13.57 15.91 -29.66
C GLY A 492 -15.05 16.24 -29.51
N VAL A 493 -15.82 16.11 -30.60
CA VAL A 493 -17.27 16.27 -30.58
C VAL A 493 -17.87 14.91 -30.21
N ASP A 494 -18.61 14.81 -29.11
CA ASP A 494 -19.09 13.52 -28.58
C ASP A 494 -20.43 13.10 -29.22
N VAL A 495 -20.40 12.01 -29.99
CA VAL A 495 -21.55 11.38 -30.63
C VAL A 495 -22.15 10.35 -29.67
N VAL A 496 -23.41 10.55 -29.28
CA VAL A 496 -24.12 9.66 -28.34
C VAL A 496 -24.93 8.60 -29.07
N PHE A 497 -25.32 8.89 -30.30
CA PHE A 497 -26.10 7.97 -31.15
C PHE A 497 -25.80 8.23 -32.62
N SER A 498 -25.74 7.18 -33.44
CA SER A 498 -25.75 7.33 -34.89
C SER A 498 -26.52 6.19 -35.55
N GLU A 499 -27.40 6.53 -36.49
CA GLU A 499 -28.17 5.55 -37.29
C GLU A 499 -28.16 5.97 -38.76
N VAL A 500 -27.91 5.02 -39.66
CA VAL A 500 -28.01 5.24 -41.11
C VAL A 500 -29.35 4.69 -41.59
N SER A 501 -30.05 5.44 -42.45
CA SER A 501 -31.36 5.07 -43.00
C SER A 501 -31.34 3.67 -43.59
N ARG A 502 -32.33 2.85 -43.18
CA ARG A 502 -32.51 1.47 -43.68
C ARG A 502 -32.75 1.40 -45.19
N ASN A 503 -33.14 2.53 -45.81
CA ASN A 503 -33.44 2.61 -47.24
C ASN A 503 -32.19 2.76 -48.13
N ARG A 504 -30.97 2.80 -47.55
CA ARG A 504 -29.68 2.96 -48.29
C ARG A 504 -29.66 4.18 -49.22
N ASP A 505 -30.39 5.23 -48.86
CA ASP A 505 -30.46 6.50 -49.59
C ASP A 505 -29.30 7.46 -49.26
N GLY A 506 -28.38 7.04 -48.37
CA GLY A 506 -27.23 7.84 -47.95
C GLY A 506 -27.53 8.85 -46.84
N SER A 507 -28.75 8.85 -46.29
CA SER A 507 -29.13 9.68 -45.14
C SER A 507 -28.91 8.95 -43.81
N GLY A 508 -28.65 9.69 -42.74
CA GLY A 508 -28.48 9.17 -41.38
C GLY A 508 -28.67 10.27 -40.34
N ILE A 509 -28.87 9.85 -39.10
CA ILE A 509 -29.06 10.71 -37.93
C ILE A 509 -27.86 10.49 -37.00
N VAL A 510 -27.33 11.57 -36.44
CA VAL A 510 -26.27 11.55 -35.44
C VAL A 510 -26.69 12.47 -34.30
N GLU A 511 -26.79 11.93 -33.09
CA GLU A 511 -27.11 12.71 -31.89
C GLU A 511 -25.83 13.00 -31.10
N PHE A 512 -25.80 14.19 -30.49
CA PHE A 512 -24.67 14.71 -29.74
C PHE A 512 -25.11 15.04 -28.31
N GLU A 513 -24.19 14.90 -27.36
CA GLU A 513 -24.53 15.01 -25.93
C GLU A 513 -24.92 16.44 -25.56
N THR A 514 -24.30 17.42 -26.22
CA THR A 514 -24.57 18.83 -26.02
C THR A 514 -24.92 19.55 -27.33
N ALA A 515 -25.66 20.66 -27.21
CA ALA A 515 -25.97 21.51 -28.35
C ALA A 515 -24.71 22.18 -28.96
N ASP A 516 -23.66 22.39 -28.16
CA ASP A 516 -22.39 22.93 -28.65
C ASP A 516 -21.63 21.90 -29.49
N ASP A 517 -21.69 20.62 -29.12
CA ASP A 517 -21.11 19.52 -29.89
C ASP A 517 -21.80 19.38 -31.26
N LEU A 518 -23.14 19.37 -31.27
CA LEU A 518 -23.93 19.40 -32.51
C LEU A 518 -23.52 20.58 -33.41
N ARG A 519 -23.34 21.77 -32.83
CA ARG A 519 -22.94 22.98 -33.57
C ARG A 519 -21.54 22.87 -34.15
N ILE A 520 -20.58 22.30 -33.42
CA ILE A 520 -19.21 22.08 -33.91
C ILE A 520 -19.20 21.03 -35.02
N ALA A 521 -19.97 19.95 -34.89
CA ALA A 521 -20.09 18.92 -35.93
C ALA A 521 -20.65 19.49 -37.23
N ILE A 522 -21.75 20.25 -37.18
CA ILE A 522 -22.35 20.87 -38.37
C ILE A 522 -21.34 21.79 -39.06
N ASN A 523 -20.65 22.65 -38.30
CA ASN A 523 -19.65 23.56 -38.88
C ASN A 523 -18.47 22.83 -39.57
N LYS A 524 -18.14 21.62 -39.12
CA LYS A 524 -17.04 20.83 -39.69
C LYS A 524 -17.46 19.94 -40.86
N LEU A 525 -18.70 19.45 -40.84
CA LEU A 525 -19.15 18.38 -41.74
C LEU A 525 -20.12 18.87 -42.82
N ASP A 526 -20.88 19.93 -42.56
CA ASP A 526 -21.76 20.49 -43.58
C ASP A 526 -20.93 21.03 -44.75
N ASN A 527 -21.34 20.68 -45.97
CA ASN A 527 -20.62 20.97 -47.22
C ASN A 527 -19.25 20.31 -47.38
N TYR A 528 -18.90 19.33 -46.55
CA TYR A 528 -17.65 18.57 -46.71
C TYR A 528 -17.77 17.56 -47.85
N ASP A 529 -16.78 17.53 -48.75
CA ASP A 529 -16.71 16.51 -49.81
C ASP A 529 -16.13 15.21 -49.26
N PHE A 530 -16.94 14.15 -49.26
CA PHE A 530 -16.55 12.83 -48.78
C PHE A 530 -16.77 11.77 -49.85
N LYS A 531 -15.70 11.09 -50.25
CA LYS A 531 -15.71 10.01 -51.26
C LYS A 531 -16.45 10.38 -52.56
N GLY A 532 -16.34 11.63 -52.99
CA GLY A 532 -16.94 12.13 -54.23
C GLY A 532 -18.40 12.56 -54.14
N GLY A 533 -18.99 12.57 -52.94
CA GLY A 533 -20.31 13.14 -52.65
C GLY A 533 -20.23 14.27 -51.63
N ARG A 534 -21.09 15.28 -51.77
CA ARG A 534 -21.14 16.43 -50.86
C ARG A 534 -22.06 16.12 -49.69
N VAL A 535 -21.53 16.22 -48.47
CA VAL A 535 -22.29 16.00 -47.23
C VAL A 535 -23.11 17.25 -46.91
N SER A 536 -24.36 17.07 -46.49
CA SER A 536 -25.20 18.15 -45.95
C SER A 536 -25.72 17.75 -44.57
N CYS A 537 -25.57 18.64 -43.60
CA CYS A 537 -26.01 18.44 -42.22
C CYS A 537 -27.10 19.46 -41.86
N THR A 538 -28.18 19.00 -41.23
CA THR A 538 -29.22 19.87 -40.67
C THR A 538 -29.37 19.57 -39.18
N SER A 539 -29.49 20.59 -38.34
CA SER A 539 -29.76 20.41 -36.91
C SER A 539 -31.24 20.19 -36.68
N ASP A 540 -31.57 19.19 -35.86
CA ASP A 540 -32.89 19.03 -35.26
C ASP A 540 -32.71 19.13 -33.74
N VAL A 541 -32.96 20.32 -33.21
CA VAL A 541 -33.05 20.59 -31.78
C VAL A 541 -34.54 20.74 -31.50
N GLY A 542 -35.16 19.67 -31.02
CA GLY A 542 -36.58 19.70 -30.61
C GLY A 542 -36.83 20.89 -29.69
N LEU A 543 -37.86 21.68 -29.99
CA LEU A 543 -38.32 22.81 -29.15
C LEU A 543 -38.89 22.34 -27.81
#